data_AF-A0A9U8EDI3-F1
#
_entry.id   AF-A0A9U8EDI3-F1
#
_cell.length_a   1.000
_cell.length_b   1.000
_cell.length_c   1.000
_cell.angle_alpha   90.00
_cell.angle_beta   90.00
_cell.angle_gamma   90.00
#
_symmetry.space_group_name_H-M   'P 1'
#
loop_
_entity.id
_entity.type
_entity.pdbx_description
1 polymer ?
#
loop_
_entity_poly.entity_id
_entity_poly.type
_entity_poly.pdbx_seq_one_letter_code
_entity_poly.pdbx_strand_id
1 'polypeptide(L)'
;MGSMISIDKDKMHFNKKDCRDLNLTGRHECLISEAGEADLFNQLIGCKKNPNHTQFVSIETLTVEDLPEGYRDAEFYELIRGVADLTVKVDVKMTSCHRPNIWPGKDVPYPFCDYKGKTYLRCGSGLLMVYMFRDGIGLTEDGVTYEDLGLNCNRCYKTCPCEKCLLSDDPSTVWWEFIVGTAAHVVFDDCEASSTKCTGRGS
;
A
#
# COMPACT_ATOMS: atom_id res chain seq x y z
N MET A 1 0.00 10.49 11.95
CA MET A 1 1.19 10.62 11.08
C MET A 1 0.70 10.95 9.69
N GLY A 2 1.04 12.13 9.15
CA GLY A 2 0.57 12.59 7.84
C GLY A 2 1.33 11.93 6.69
N SER A 3 0.60 11.52 5.66
CA SER A 3 1.18 10.96 4.44
C SER A 3 1.79 12.09 3.60
N MET A 4 3.11 12.19 3.53
CA MET A 4 3.75 13.19 2.65
C MET A 4 3.71 12.68 1.19
N ILE A 5 3.07 13.45 0.31
CA ILE A 5 3.13 13.21 -1.15
C ILE A 5 4.30 14.03 -1.70
N SER A 6 5.19 13.39 -2.46
CA SER A 6 6.25 14.09 -3.19
C SER A 6 5.75 14.44 -4.59
N ILE A 7 5.52 15.73 -4.84
CA ILE A 7 5.23 16.24 -6.19
C ILE A 7 6.46 17.03 -6.64
N ASP A 8 7.32 16.37 -7.43
CA ASP A 8 8.49 17.03 -8.04
C ASP A 8 8.02 17.87 -9.24
N LYS A 9 8.12 19.20 -9.09
CA LYS A 9 7.59 20.17 -10.06
C LYS A 9 8.39 20.23 -11.37
N ASP A 10 9.58 19.62 -11.44
CA ASP A 10 10.51 19.81 -12.56
C ASP A 10 10.65 18.61 -13.53
N LYS A 11 9.96 17.47 -13.32
CA LYS A 11 10.17 16.27 -14.18
C LYS A 11 8.94 15.38 -14.44
N MET A 12 7.84 15.92 -14.96
CA MET A 12 6.79 15.10 -15.60
C MET A 12 6.79 15.24 -17.12
N HIS A 13 7.82 14.69 -17.77
CA HIS A 13 7.75 14.31 -19.18
C HIS A 13 7.50 12.79 -19.27
N PHE A 14 6.24 12.38 -19.28
CA PHE A 14 5.87 10.99 -19.56
C PHE A 14 5.93 10.73 -21.07
N ASN A 15 7.00 10.09 -21.54
CA ASN A 15 7.06 9.55 -22.90
C ASN A 15 6.38 8.16 -22.93
N LYS A 16 5.39 8.00 -23.79
CA LYS A 16 4.38 6.92 -23.77
C LYS A 16 4.89 5.56 -24.31
N LYS A 17 6.20 5.29 -24.31
CA LYS A 17 6.78 4.15 -25.05
C LYS A 17 7.67 3.14 -24.31
N ASP A 18 8.00 3.28 -23.02
CA ASP A 18 8.93 2.34 -22.35
C ASP A 18 8.43 1.78 -21.01
N CYS A 19 7.20 1.27 -20.95
CA CYS A 19 6.68 0.62 -19.73
C CYS A 19 6.91 -0.90 -19.67
N ARG A 20 7.56 -1.51 -20.68
CA ARG A 20 7.78 -2.98 -20.73
C ARG A 20 9.20 -3.43 -20.41
N ASP A 21 10.20 -2.53 -20.45
CA ASP A 21 11.62 -2.87 -20.26
C ASP A 21 12.33 -2.01 -19.18
N LEU A 22 11.60 -1.56 -18.15
CA LEU A 22 12.27 -1.03 -16.97
C LEU A 22 12.79 -2.20 -16.14
N ASN A 23 14.09 -2.46 -16.24
CA ASN A 23 14.86 -3.29 -15.32
C ASN A 23 14.75 -2.73 -13.88
N LEU A 24 13.61 -2.96 -13.23
CA LEU A 24 13.29 -2.59 -11.85
C LEU A 24 13.99 -3.54 -10.87
N THR A 25 15.32 -3.60 -10.94
CA THR A 25 16.18 -4.12 -9.86
C THR A 25 16.69 -2.97 -8.99
N GLY A 26 15.90 -1.88 -8.91
CA GLY A 26 16.26 -0.61 -8.27
C GLY A 26 15.94 -0.56 -6.78
N ARG A 27 16.27 0.58 -6.16
CA ARG A 27 16.04 0.89 -4.74
C ARG A 27 14.58 0.61 -4.37
N HIS A 28 14.39 -0.28 -3.41
CA HIS A 28 13.08 -0.67 -2.90
C HIS A 28 12.63 0.38 -1.88
N GLU A 29 11.43 0.92 -2.02
CA GLU A 29 10.85 1.86 -1.05
C GLU A 29 10.37 1.10 0.18
N CYS A 30 11.33 0.65 0.97
CA CYS A 30 11.07 0.01 2.24
C CYS A 30 12.07 0.55 3.27
N LEU A 31 11.51 1.07 4.35
CA LEU A 31 12.25 1.60 5.47
C LEU A 31 12.57 0.45 6.42
N ILE A 32 13.81 0.33 6.88
CA ILE A 32 14.15 -0.56 7.99
C ILE A 32 14.31 0.33 9.23
N SER A 33 13.68 -0.05 10.34
CA SER A 33 13.91 0.58 11.64
C SER A 33 14.48 -0.44 12.61
N GLU A 34 15.68 -0.17 13.13
CA GLU A 34 16.34 -1.00 14.14
C GLU A 34 15.85 -0.67 15.56
N ALA A 35 15.27 0.52 15.78
CA ALA A 35 14.84 1.01 17.10
C ALA A 35 13.34 1.41 17.19
N GLY A 36 12.52 1.02 16.21
CA GLY A 36 11.08 1.33 16.19
C GLY A 36 10.74 2.78 15.80
N GLU A 37 9.68 3.35 16.37
CA GLU A 37 9.19 4.70 16.00
C GLU A 37 10.15 5.83 16.40
N ALA A 38 10.94 5.64 17.45
CA ALA A 38 11.94 6.62 17.90
C ALA A 38 13.04 6.88 16.87
N ASP A 39 13.27 5.93 15.95
CA ASP A 39 14.26 6.04 14.88
C ASP A 39 13.76 6.85 13.67
N LEU A 40 12.44 7.06 13.53
CA LEU A 40 11.86 7.77 12.38
C LEU A 40 12.31 9.23 12.33
N PHE A 41 12.44 9.88 13.48
CA PHE A 41 12.92 11.27 13.56
C PHE A 41 14.40 11.38 13.16
N ASN A 42 15.23 10.40 13.56
CA ASN A 42 16.64 10.34 13.18
C ASN A 42 16.82 10.04 11.69
N GLN A 43 15.98 9.16 11.13
CA GLN A 43 15.98 8.83 9.71
C GLN A 43 15.49 10.01 8.84
N LEU A 44 14.55 10.81 9.34
CA LEU A 44 14.15 12.07 8.70
C LEU A 44 15.32 13.07 8.65
N ILE A 45 16.03 13.25 9.77
CA ILE A 45 17.22 14.12 9.87
C ILE A 45 18.35 13.63 8.95
N GLY A 46 18.55 12.31 8.86
CA GLY A 46 19.61 11.69 8.07
C GLY A 46 19.29 11.51 6.58
N CYS A 47 18.09 11.87 6.11
CA CYS A 47 17.64 11.62 4.75
C CYS A 47 18.40 12.48 3.73
N LYS A 48 19.35 11.88 3.00
CA LYS A 48 20.11 12.55 1.94
C LYS A 48 19.29 12.92 0.70
N LYS A 49 18.06 12.40 0.55
CA LYS A 49 17.10 12.91 -0.45
C LYS A 49 16.54 14.27 -0.04
N ASN A 50 16.70 14.68 1.23
CA ASN A 50 16.04 15.84 1.80
C ASN A 50 16.90 17.06 2.19
N PRO A 51 18.11 17.32 1.63
CA PRO A 51 18.76 18.62 1.85
C PRO A 51 18.19 19.74 0.95
N ASN A 52 17.63 19.40 -0.23
CA ASN A 52 17.15 20.38 -1.23
C ASN A 52 15.67 20.22 -1.63
N HIS A 53 14.93 19.27 -1.05
CA HIS A 53 13.50 19.05 -1.32
C HIS A 53 12.66 19.71 -0.21
N THR A 54 12.75 21.04 -0.05
CA THR A 54 12.04 21.77 1.02
C THR A 54 10.54 21.96 0.74
N GLN A 55 10.08 21.65 -0.47
CA GLN A 55 8.70 21.87 -0.93
C GLN A 55 7.82 20.62 -0.77
N PHE A 56 7.88 19.96 0.38
CA PHE A 56 6.88 18.94 0.70
C PHE A 56 5.60 19.60 1.19
N VAL A 57 4.51 19.31 0.50
CA VAL A 57 3.18 19.69 0.96
C VAL A 57 2.57 18.46 1.63
N SER A 58 2.20 18.61 2.90
CA SER A 58 1.48 17.56 3.61
C SER A 58 0.12 17.36 2.96
N ILE A 59 -0.37 16.12 2.92
CA ILE A 59 -1.72 15.86 2.40
C ILE A 59 -2.79 16.59 3.24
N GLU A 60 -2.52 16.92 4.52
CA GLU A 60 -3.40 17.73 5.36
C GLU A 60 -3.58 19.14 4.79
N THR A 61 -2.49 19.73 4.31
CA THR A 61 -2.42 21.12 3.84
C THR A 61 -2.50 21.28 2.33
N LEU A 62 -2.50 20.18 1.57
CA LEU A 62 -2.51 20.19 0.11
C LEU A 62 -3.73 20.91 -0.43
N THR A 63 -3.54 21.90 -1.30
CA THR A 63 -4.62 22.53 -2.06
C THR A 63 -4.44 22.29 -3.56
N VAL A 64 -5.46 22.62 -4.37
CA VAL A 64 -5.37 22.45 -5.83
C VAL A 64 -4.28 23.35 -6.44
N GLU A 65 -3.99 24.49 -5.82
CA GLU A 65 -2.96 25.45 -6.25
C GLU A 65 -1.54 24.92 -6.10
N ASP A 66 -1.33 23.97 -5.18
CA ASP A 66 -0.06 23.28 -4.98
C ASP A 66 0.29 22.35 -6.14
N LEU A 67 -0.73 21.91 -6.90
CA LEU A 67 -0.55 21.09 -8.11
C LEU A 67 0.09 21.93 -9.23
N PRO A 68 0.89 21.32 -10.13
CA PRO A 68 1.43 22.01 -11.28
C PRO A 68 0.29 22.55 -12.16
N GLU A 69 0.49 23.70 -12.80
CA GLU A 69 -0.59 24.48 -13.45
C GLU A 69 -1.50 23.66 -14.38
N GLY A 70 -0.92 22.78 -15.20
CA GLY A 70 -1.68 21.91 -16.11
C GLY A 70 -2.46 20.77 -15.46
N TYR A 71 -2.31 20.57 -14.14
CA TYR A 71 -2.97 19.54 -13.34
C TYR A 71 -3.86 20.12 -12.24
N ARG A 72 -4.12 21.44 -12.26
CA ARG A 72 -5.03 22.12 -11.32
C ARG A 72 -6.49 21.87 -11.68
N ASP A 73 -6.84 20.61 -11.80
CA ASP A 73 -8.18 20.13 -12.08
C ASP A 73 -8.82 19.62 -10.77
N ALA A 74 -10.09 19.94 -10.58
CA ALA A 74 -10.80 19.61 -9.34
C ALA A 74 -10.98 18.09 -9.17
N GLU A 75 -11.32 17.37 -10.24
CA GLU A 75 -11.50 15.92 -10.18
C GLU A 75 -10.16 15.22 -9.90
N PHE A 76 -9.07 15.70 -10.51
CA PHE A 76 -7.73 15.19 -10.25
C PHE A 76 -7.26 15.46 -8.83
N TYR A 77 -7.53 16.65 -8.29
CA TYR A 77 -7.24 16.98 -6.89
C TYR A 77 -8.00 16.07 -5.90
N GLU A 78 -9.31 15.85 -6.13
CA GLU A 78 -10.12 14.96 -5.31
C GLU A 78 -9.67 13.50 -5.42
N LEU A 79 -9.24 13.07 -6.62
CA LEU A 79 -8.64 11.75 -6.81
C LEU A 79 -7.36 11.59 -5.97
N ILE A 80 -6.47 12.59 -5.96
CA ILE A 80 -5.25 12.56 -5.14
C ILE A 80 -5.60 12.44 -3.66
N ARG A 81 -6.57 13.22 -3.18
CA ARG A 81 -7.06 13.17 -1.79
C ARG A 81 -7.62 11.79 -1.45
N GLY A 82 -8.51 11.26 -2.29
CA GLY A 82 -9.11 9.93 -2.10
C GLY A 82 -8.07 8.81 -2.07
N VAL A 83 -7.11 8.80 -3.00
CA VAL A 83 -6.03 7.81 -3.00
C VAL A 83 -5.16 7.93 -1.75
N ALA A 84 -4.88 9.15 -1.29
CA ALA A 84 -4.09 9.37 -0.08
C ALA A 84 -4.80 8.86 1.18
N ASP A 85 -6.12 8.99 1.26
CA ASP A 85 -6.92 8.47 2.38
C ASP A 85 -7.04 6.94 2.37
N LEU A 86 -7.00 6.32 1.18
CA LEU A 86 -6.92 4.87 1.02
C LEU A 86 -5.49 4.32 1.19
N THR A 87 -4.48 5.19 1.31
CA THR A 87 -3.09 4.76 1.51
C THR A 87 -2.86 4.40 2.98
N VAL A 88 -2.31 3.21 3.21
CA VAL A 88 -1.97 2.71 4.55
C VAL A 88 -0.46 2.57 4.72
N LYS A 89 0.01 2.76 5.96
CA LYS A 89 1.35 2.34 6.36
C LYS A 89 1.32 0.86 6.68
N VAL A 90 2.29 0.11 6.17
CA VAL A 90 2.43 -1.33 6.33
C VAL A 90 3.67 -1.61 7.17
N ASP A 91 3.48 -2.10 8.39
CA ASP A 91 4.53 -2.42 9.35
C ASP A 91 4.72 -3.94 9.41
N VAL A 92 5.84 -4.42 8.88
CA VAL A 92 6.21 -5.85 8.81
C VAL A 92 7.28 -6.14 9.85
N LYS A 93 7.00 -7.02 10.80
CA LYS A 93 7.90 -7.29 11.95
C LYS A 93 8.91 -8.40 11.73
N MET A 94 8.72 -9.19 10.67
CA MET A 94 9.51 -10.39 10.40
C MET A 94 9.86 -10.47 8.92
N THR A 95 10.99 -11.10 8.61
CA THR A 95 11.36 -11.46 7.24
C THR A 95 11.27 -12.97 7.08
N SER A 96 10.48 -13.43 6.12
CA SER A 96 10.24 -14.86 5.88
C SER A 96 11.53 -15.59 5.51
N CYS A 97 11.66 -16.83 5.99
CA CYS A 97 12.74 -17.73 5.57
C CYS A 97 12.58 -18.20 4.11
N HIS A 98 11.38 -18.08 3.54
CA HIS A 98 11.06 -18.47 2.17
C HIS A 98 11.43 -17.43 1.11
N ARG A 99 11.83 -16.21 1.50
CA ARG A 99 12.33 -15.22 0.53
C ARG A 99 13.42 -15.87 -0.35
N PRO A 100 13.50 -15.61 -1.65
CA PRO A 100 14.59 -16.14 -2.46
C PRO A 100 15.91 -15.41 -2.11
N ASN A 101 17.06 -16.00 -2.46
CA ASN A 101 18.35 -15.31 -2.32
C ASN A 101 18.58 -14.30 -3.45
N ILE A 102 18.06 -14.61 -4.64
CA ILE A 102 18.22 -13.83 -5.86
C ILE A 102 16.87 -13.68 -6.55
N TRP A 103 16.71 -12.63 -7.35
CA TRP A 103 15.54 -12.48 -8.21
C TRP A 103 15.44 -13.63 -9.21
N PRO A 104 14.23 -14.19 -9.47
CA PRO A 104 14.06 -15.20 -10.50
C PRO A 104 14.59 -14.73 -11.86
N GLY A 105 15.52 -15.50 -12.43
CA GLY A 105 16.14 -15.20 -13.73
C GLY A 105 17.15 -14.05 -13.72
N LYS A 106 17.65 -13.61 -12.56
CA LYS A 106 18.67 -12.56 -12.46
C LYS A 106 19.75 -12.90 -11.43
N ASP A 107 20.96 -12.38 -11.64
CA ASP A 107 22.07 -12.49 -10.68
C ASP A 107 22.09 -11.36 -9.64
N VAL A 108 20.90 -10.86 -9.28
CA VAL A 108 20.74 -9.74 -8.34
C VAL A 108 20.11 -10.24 -7.04
N PRO A 109 20.66 -9.88 -5.86
CA PRO A 109 20.08 -10.27 -4.57
C PRO A 109 18.62 -9.85 -4.42
N TYR A 110 17.80 -10.72 -3.84
CA TYR A 110 16.41 -10.39 -3.54
C TYR A 110 16.33 -9.48 -2.30
N PRO A 111 15.38 -8.53 -2.23
CA PRO A 111 15.24 -7.66 -1.07
C PRO A 111 15.15 -8.42 0.25
N PHE A 112 15.98 -8.01 1.20
CA PHE A 112 16.04 -8.57 2.55
C PHE A 112 16.42 -10.06 2.63
N CYS A 113 17.06 -10.62 1.59
CA CYS A 113 17.52 -12.02 1.62
C CYS A 113 18.47 -12.32 2.79
N ASP A 114 19.29 -11.35 3.21
CA ASP A 114 20.22 -11.51 4.34
C ASP A 114 19.54 -11.39 5.71
N TYR A 115 18.26 -11.06 5.73
CA TYR A 115 17.43 -10.88 6.92
C TYR A 115 16.43 -12.02 7.12
N LYS A 116 16.45 -13.06 6.28
CA LYS A 116 15.60 -14.25 6.42
C LYS A 116 15.57 -14.78 7.85
N GLY A 117 14.36 -15.01 8.36
CA GLY A 117 14.12 -15.51 9.72
C GLY A 117 14.41 -14.50 10.83
N LYS A 118 14.86 -13.28 10.51
CA LYS A 118 15.14 -12.23 11.49
C LYS A 118 13.90 -11.36 11.71
N THR A 119 13.80 -10.83 12.91
CA THR A 119 12.76 -9.89 13.32
C THR A 119 13.32 -8.47 13.33
N TYR A 120 13.02 -7.73 12.27
CA TYR A 120 13.29 -6.29 12.17
C TYR A 120 12.02 -5.61 11.70
N LEU A 121 11.75 -4.42 12.24
CA LEU A 121 10.64 -3.62 11.76
C LEU A 121 10.99 -3.07 10.38
N ARG A 122 10.19 -3.44 9.39
CA ARG A 122 10.24 -2.90 8.03
C ARG A 122 8.93 -2.19 7.74
N CYS A 123 9.00 -0.99 7.19
CA CYS A 123 7.83 -0.20 6.85
C CYS A 123 7.74 -0.01 5.33
N GLY A 124 6.51 -0.03 4.81
CA GLY A 124 6.19 0.34 3.44
C GLY A 124 4.81 0.98 3.36
N SER A 125 4.32 1.16 2.14
CA SER A 125 2.97 1.65 1.87
C SER A 125 2.12 0.57 1.21
N GLY A 126 0.82 0.66 1.42
CA GLY A 126 -0.16 -0.18 0.74
C GLY A 126 -1.39 0.65 0.34
N LEU A 127 -2.18 0.10 -0.58
CA LEU A 127 -3.46 0.66 -0.99
C LEU A 127 -4.59 -0.20 -0.43
N LEU A 128 -5.50 0.43 0.31
CA LEU A 128 -6.70 -0.20 0.82
C LEU A 128 -7.75 -0.31 -0.30
N MET A 129 -8.23 -1.53 -0.52
CA MET A 129 -9.36 -1.84 -1.36
C MET A 129 -10.48 -2.41 -0.47
N VAL A 130 -11.70 -1.93 -0.67
CA VAL A 130 -12.86 -2.31 0.14
C VAL A 130 -13.91 -2.93 -0.77
N TYR A 131 -14.33 -4.15 -0.45
CA TYR A 131 -15.34 -4.87 -1.20
C TYR A 131 -16.54 -5.17 -0.30
N MET A 132 -17.74 -4.81 -0.75
CA MET A 132 -18.98 -5.14 -0.05
C MET A 132 -19.58 -6.40 -0.65
N PHE A 133 -20.09 -7.28 0.21
CA PHE A 133 -20.81 -8.49 -0.16
C PHE A 133 -22.17 -8.55 0.50
N ARG A 134 -23.16 -9.04 -0.24
CA ARG A 134 -24.50 -9.37 0.25
C ARG A 134 -24.88 -10.76 -0.24
N ASP A 135 -25.16 -11.67 0.68
CA ASP A 135 -25.50 -13.07 0.38
C ASP A 135 -24.42 -13.79 -0.46
N GLY A 136 -23.16 -13.38 -0.29
CA GLY A 136 -22.00 -13.86 -1.05
C GLY A 136 -21.79 -13.18 -2.42
N ILE A 137 -22.68 -12.28 -2.82
CA ILE A 137 -22.57 -11.53 -4.07
C ILE A 137 -21.84 -10.22 -3.79
N GLY A 138 -20.75 -9.98 -4.51
CA GLY A 138 -19.98 -8.75 -4.42
C GLY A 138 -20.62 -7.62 -5.24
N LEU A 139 -20.83 -6.47 -4.62
CA LEU A 139 -21.63 -5.37 -5.17
C LEU A 139 -20.94 -4.01 -4.99
N THR A 140 -21.10 -3.12 -5.97
CA THR A 140 -20.83 -1.70 -5.78
C THR A 140 -21.90 -1.04 -4.90
N GLU A 141 -21.68 0.21 -4.52
CA GLU A 141 -22.68 1.02 -3.81
C GLU A 141 -23.99 1.14 -4.60
N ASP A 142 -23.90 1.24 -5.93
CA ASP A 142 -25.06 1.31 -6.83
C ASP A 142 -25.74 -0.06 -7.08
N GLY A 143 -25.26 -1.13 -6.44
CA GLY A 143 -25.82 -2.48 -6.57
C GLY A 143 -25.43 -3.23 -7.85
N VAL A 144 -24.42 -2.75 -8.58
CA VAL A 144 -23.85 -3.45 -9.74
C VAL A 144 -22.94 -4.58 -9.23
N THR A 145 -23.02 -5.77 -9.83
CA THR A 145 -22.14 -6.86 -9.42
C THR A 145 -20.71 -6.59 -9.89
N TYR A 146 -19.73 -7.02 -9.10
CA TYR A 146 -18.34 -6.92 -9.55
C TYR A 146 -18.05 -7.78 -10.79
N GLU A 147 -18.78 -8.89 -10.98
CA GLU A 147 -18.71 -9.70 -12.20
C GLU A 147 -19.11 -8.91 -13.45
N ASP A 148 -20.18 -8.11 -13.38
CA ASP A 148 -20.64 -7.26 -14.49
C ASP A 148 -19.61 -6.18 -14.86
N LEU A 149 -18.75 -5.80 -13.90
CA LEU A 149 -17.61 -4.91 -14.11
C LEU A 149 -16.35 -5.65 -14.60
N GLY A 150 -16.43 -6.96 -14.84
CA GLY A 150 -15.30 -7.79 -15.26
C GLY A 150 -14.30 -8.10 -14.13
N LEU A 151 -14.66 -7.87 -12.88
CA LEU A 151 -13.83 -8.15 -11.70
C LEU A 151 -14.17 -9.52 -11.14
N ASN A 152 -13.19 -10.43 -11.09
CA ASN A 152 -13.35 -11.73 -10.46
C ASN A 152 -12.99 -11.65 -8.98
N CYS A 153 -13.96 -11.25 -8.14
CA CYS A 153 -13.79 -11.17 -6.69
C CYS A 153 -14.85 -11.99 -5.93
N ASN A 154 -15.45 -12.98 -6.57
CA ASN A 154 -16.42 -13.86 -5.93
C ASN A 154 -15.82 -14.55 -4.71
N ARG A 155 -16.67 -14.74 -3.70
CA ARG A 155 -16.35 -15.51 -2.50
C ARG A 155 -17.30 -16.69 -2.42
N CYS A 156 -16.79 -17.83 -1.96
CA CYS A 156 -17.60 -19.05 -1.84
C CYS A 156 -18.57 -19.02 -0.64
N TYR A 157 -18.39 -18.08 0.28
CA TYR A 157 -19.18 -17.96 1.50
C TYR A 157 -20.26 -16.87 1.36
N LYS A 158 -21.50 -17.23 1.74
CA LYS A 158 -22.68 -16.36 1.64
C LYS A 158 -22.82 -15.36 2.80
N THR A 159 -22.16 -15.66 3.91
CA THR A 159 -22.20 -14.88 5.15
C THR A 159 -20.79 -14.45 5.55
N CYS A 160 -20.70 -13.47 6.44
CA CYS A 160 -19.43 -12.96 6.95
C CYS A 160 -18.53 -14.10 7.46
N PRO A 161 -17.27 -14.20 7.01
CA PRO A 161 -16.37 -15.28 7.38
C PRO A 161 -15.66 -15.04 8.72
N CYS A 162 -15.98 -13.95 9.45
CA CYS A 162 -15.33 -13.67 10.71
C CYS A 162 -15.75 -14.67 11.79
N GLU A 163 -14.86 -14.96 12.73
CA GLU A 163 -15.08 -15.94 13.81
C GLU A 163 -16.41 -15.71 14.56
N LYS A 164 -16.75 -14.44 14.84
CA LYS A 164 -18.00 -14.08 15.51
C LYS A 164 -19.24 -14.48 14.71
N CYS A 165 -19.24 -14.31 13.39
CA CYS A 165 -20.36 -14.70 12.55
C CYS A 165 -20.41 -16.21 12.35
N LEU A 166 -19.25 -16.87 12.23
CA LEU A 166 -19.18 -18.34 12.10
C LEU A 166 -19.73 -19.09 13.33
N LEU A 167 -19.61 -18.48 14.52
CA LEU A 167 -20.11 -19.03 15.77
C LEU A 167 -21.53 -18.56 16.13
N SER A 168 -22.15 -17.71 15.31
CA SER A 168 -23.48 -17.14 15.55
C SER A 168 -24.56 -18.00 14.89
N ASP A 169 -25.71 -18.14 15.56
CA ASP A 169 -26.92 -18.71 14.95
C ASP A 169 -27.57 -17.75 13.93
N ASP A 170 -27.18 -16.47 13.96
CA ASP A 170 -27.60 -15.42 13.03
C ASP A 170 -26.37 -14.74 12.43
N PRO A 171 -25.74 -15.34 11.39
CA PRO A 171 -24.56 -14.79 10.74
C PRO A 171 -24.92 -13.65 9.79
N SER A 172 -24.11 -12.58 9.75
CA SER A 172 -24.38 -11.44 8.88
C SER A 172 -24.27 -11.81 7.39
N THR A 173 -25.32 -11.54 6.62
CA THR A 173 -25.34 -11.72 5.16
C THR A 173 -24.72 -10.53 4.42
N VAL A 174 -24.65 -9.37 5.06
CA VAL A 174 -23.95 -8.18 4.55
C VAL A 174 -22.63 -8.03 5.29
N TRP A 175 -21.53 -7.96 4.55
CA TRP A 175 -20.20 -7.85 5.14
C TRP A 175 -19.22 -7.19 4.18
N TRP A 176 -18.09 -6.74 4.72
CA TRP A 176 -17.04 -6.03 3.98
C TRP A 176 -15.73 -6.77 4.10
N GLU A 177 -14.99 -6.78 3.00
CA GLU A 177 -13.62 -7.27 2.94
C GLU A 177 -12.67 -6.12 2.70
N PHE A 178 -11.62 -6.06 3.51
CA PHE A 178 -10.55 -5.09 3.39
C PHE A 178 -9.31 -5.80 2.87
N ILE A 179 -8.84 -5.40 1.68
CA ILE A 179 -7.64 -5.94 1.06
C ILE A 179 -6.60 -4.83 0.99
N VAL A 180 -5.41 -5.09 1.51
CA VAL A 180 -4.28 -4.16 1.38
C VAL A 180 -3.34 -4.69 0.31
N GLY A 181 -3.31 -4.01 -0.84
CA GLY A 181 -2.32 -4.26 -1.88
C GLY A 181 -1.01 -3.58 -1.54
N THR A 182 0.11 -4.31 -1.57
CA THR A 182 1.46 -3.74 -1.38
C THR A 182 2.47 -4.43 -2.29
N ALA A 183 3.69 -3.90 -2.36
CA ALA A 183 4.74 -4.48 -3.17
C ALA A 183 5.33 -5.74 -2.50
N ALA A 184 5.67 -6.76 -3.30
CA ALA A 184 6.22 -8.04 -2.82
C ALA A 184 7.55 -7.89 -2.04
N HIS A 185 8.29 -6.81 -2.29
CA HIS A 185 9.50 -6.53 -1.52
C HIS A 185 9.19 -6.09 -0.07
N VAL A 186 8.00 -5.50 0.18
CA VAL A 186 7.50 -5.12 1.51
C VAL A 186 7.00 -6.38 2.23
N VAL A 187 5.96 -7.03 1.68
CA VAL A 187 5.41 -8.31 2.19
C VAL A 187 5.57 -9.37 1.12
N PHE A 188 6.36 -10.41 1.40
CA PHE A 188 6.70 -11.44 0.42
C PHE A 188 5.67 -12.58 0.36
N ASP A 189 5.22 -13.07 1.52
CA ASP A 189 4.36 -14.25 1.65
C ASP A 189 3.40 -14.14 2.85
N ASP A 190 2.59 -15.17 3.04
CA ASP A 190 1.60 -15.25 4.13
C ASP A 190 2.26 -15.24 5.51
N CYS A 191 3.49 -15.73 5.64
CA CYS A 191 4.23 -15.68 6.90
C CYS A 191 4.52 -14.23 7.31
N GLU A 192 4.96 -13.40 6.37
CA GLU A 192 5.13 -11.97 6.63
C GLU A 192 3.80 -11.25 6.81
N ALA A 193 2.80 -11.57 5.99
CA ALA A 193 1.47 -10.97 6.08
C ALA A 193 0.82 -11.20 7.46
N SER A 194 0.91 -12.42 8.00
CA SER A 194 0.40 -12.75 9.34
C SER A 194 1.06 -11.96 10.48
N SER A 195 2.28 -11.45 10.25
CA SER A 195 3.05 -10.66 11.22
C SER A 195 3.03 -9.15 10.90
N THR A 196 2.12 -8.72 10.02
CA THR A 196 2.02 -7.35 9.54
C THR A 196 0.90 -6.59 10.24
N LYS A 197 1.13 -5.30 10.51
CA LYS A 197 0.13 -4.35 10.96
C LYS A 197 -0.05 -3.27 9.90
N CYS A 198 -1.30 -3.00 9.52
CA CYS A 198 -1.63 -1.87 8.65
C CYS A 198 -2.25 -0.75 9.49
N THR A 199 -1.83 0.49 9.26
CA THR A 199 -2.42 1.68 9.89
C THR A 199 -2.84 2.68 8.82
N GLY A 200 -4.10 3.12 8.88
CA GLY A 200 -4.63 4.16 8.02
C GLY A 200 -4.31 5.56 8.56
N ARG A 201 -4.71 6.58 7.80
CA ARG A 201 -4.60 7.98 8.21
C ARG A 201 -5.69 8.28 9.24
N GLY A 202 -5.31 8.40 10.53
CA GLY A 202 -6.22 8.80 11.62
C GLY A 202 -6.33 7.84 12.82
N SER A 203 -5.63 6.70 12.80
CA SER A 203 -5.58 5.72 13.91
C SER A 203 -4.31 5.81 14.74
#